data_AF-W4Q049-F1
#
_entry.id   AF-W4Q049-F1
#
_cell.length_a   1.000
_cell.length_b   1.000
_cell.length_c   1.000
_cell.angle_alpha   90.00
_cell.angle_beta   90.00
_cell.angle_gamma   90.00
#
_symmetry.space_group_name_H-M   'P 1'
#
loop_
_entity.id
_entity.type
_entity.pdbx_description
1 polymer ?
#
loop_
_entity_poly.entity_id
_entity_poly.type
_entity_poly.pdbx_seq_one_letter_code
_entity_poly.pdbx_strand_id
1 'polypeptide(L)'
;MNKVLVKKVIGDIEVTRDLKLLLIIGGLYALSIALSNTFVNVYLWKQSGEFVDIALYNLGSVVMQPFAFIIAGKFAKKIDRVVVLRAGVIALAIFFSTVLYLGENANEYLILLGVLIGTGFGFYWLAFNVLTFEITEPETRDFFNGFLGLLTSFAGMIGPILSGFIITRMEQFTGYTIIFTISLSLFVAAVLTSFMLKRRPAEGQFYFTKILKERKNNPNWKQITRANFFQGLREGTFVFVIVVWVYIATGSELAIGTYGLVARQHNL
;
A
#
# COMPACT_ATOMS: atom_id res chain seq x y z
N MET A 1 -28.33 -5.41 -0.71
CA MET A 1 -27.81 -5.41 -2.09
C MET A 1 -28.40 -6.61 -2.82
N ASN A 2 -29.19 -6.38 -3.87
CA ASN A 2 -30.09 -7.40 -4.45
C ASN A 2 -29.32 -8.55 -5.14
N LYS A 3 -29.57 -9.81 -4.76
CA LYS A 3 -28.89 -11.02 -5.30
C LYS A 3 -28.94 -11.11 -6.84
N VAL A 4 -29.95 -10.51 -7.47
CA VAL A 4 -30.16 -10.51 -8.92
C VAL A 4 -29.17 -9.62 -9.67
N LEU A 5 -28.82 -8.46 -9.10
CA LEU A 5 -27.85 -7.51 -9.70
C LEU A 5 -26.42 -8.06 -9.61
N VAL A 6 -26.12 -8.74 -8.50
CA VAL A 6 -24.87 -9.49 -8.29
C VAL A 6 -24.74 -10.59 -9.34
N LYS A 7 -25.80 -11.39 -9.59
CA LYS A 7 -25.75 -12.49 -10.57
C LYS A 7 -25.57 -12.01 -12.02
N LYS A 8 -26.08 -10.82 -12.37
CA LYS A 8 -26.01 -10.27 -13.73
C LYS A 8 -24.63 -9.69 -14.09
N VAL A 9 -23.83 -9.30 -13.09
CA VAL A 9 -22.48 -8.76 -13.27
C VAL A 9 -21.39 -9.83 -13.05
N ILE A 10 -21.69 -10.88 -12.27
CA ILE A 10 -20.69 -11.84 -11.77
C ILE A 10 -20.75 -13.21 -12.50
N GLY A 11 -21.79 -13.50 -13.28
CA GLY A 11 -21.98 -14.84 -13.86
C GLY A 11 -22.20 -15.91 -12.78
N ASP A 12 -22.03 -17.20 -13.12
CA ASP A 12 -22.11 -18.33 -12.17
C ASP A 12 -20.80 -18.51 -11.37
N ILE A 13 -20.15 -17.41 -10.99
CA ILE A 13 -18.93 -17.45 -10.18
C ILE A 13 -19.30 -17.66 -8.70
N GLU A 14 -18.88 -18.79 -8.12
CA GLU A 14 -19.06 -19.06 -6.69
C GLU A 14 -18.12 -18.19 -5.84
N VAL A 15 -18.65 -17.06 -5.36
CA VAL A 15 -17.90 -16.15 -4.49
C VAL A 15 -17.87 -16.67 -3.05
N THR A 16 -16.76 -17.31 -2.66
CA THR A 16 -16.56 -17.83 -1.30
C THR A 16 -16.53 -16.73 -0.23
N ARG A 17 -16.80 -17.10 1.02
CA ARG A 17 -16.75 -16.16 2.16
C ARG A 17 -15.37 -15.54 2.34
N ASP A 18 -14.31 -16.35 2.27
CA ASP A 18 -12.93 -15.91 2.44
C ASP A 18 -12.52 -14.91 1.33
N LEU A 19 -12.99 -15.13 0.09
CA LEU A 19 -12.76 -14.22 -1.03
C LEU A 19 -13.38 -12.84 -0.75
N LYS A 20 -14.64 -12.80 -0.30
CA LYS A 20 -15.31 -11.54 0.06
C LYS A 20 -14.59 -10.83 1.20
N LEU A 21 -14.16 -11.57 2.23
CA LEU A 21 -13.42 -11.00 3.36
C LEU A 21 -12.08 -10.41 2.92
N LEU A 22 -11.34 -11.12 2.06
CA LEU A 22 -10.07 -10.62 1.53
C LEU A 22 -10.28 -9.37 0.67
N LEU A 23 -11.35 -9.34 -0.13
CA LEU A 23 -11.72 -8.19 -0.95
C LEU A 23 -12.08 -6.96 -0.10
N ILE A 24 -12.83 -7.15 0.99
CA ILE A 24 -13.15 -6.09 1.96
C ILE A 24 -11.86 -5.56 2.61
N ILE A 25 -10.96 -6.45 3.04
CA ILE A 25 -9.67 -6.06 3.64
C ILE A 25 -8.83 -5.27 2.62
N GLY A 26 -8.78 -5.73 1.36
CA GLY A 26 -8.13 -5.03 0.26
C GLY A 26 -8.72 -3.63 0.01
N GLY A 27 -10.05 -3.53 -0.01
CA GLY A 27 -10.75 -2.26 -0.18
C GLY A 27 -10.52 -1.28 0.98
N LEU A 28 -10.60 -1.76 2.23
CA LEU A 28 -10.31 -0.96 3.42
C LEU A 28 -8.86 -0.45 3.40
N TYR A 29 -7.90 -1.32 3.09
CA TYR A 29 -6.49 -0.94 2.91
C TYR A 29 -6.33 0.12 1.82
N ALA A 30 -6.90 -0.11 0.63
CA ALA A 30 -6.80 0.80 -0.50
C ALA A 30 -7.37 2.18 -0.18
N LEU A 31 -8.54 2.23 0.47
CA LEU A 31 -9.17 3.47 0.89
C LEU A 31 -8.32 4.20 1.94
N SER A 32 -7.80 3.48 2.94
CA SER A 32 -6.93 4.06 3.96
C SER A 32 -5.70 4.72 3.35
N ILE A 33 -5.01 4.01 2.45
CA ILE A 33 -3.81 4.50 1.78
C ILE A 33 -4.13 5.66 0.83
N ALA A 34 -5.22 5.58 0.08
CA ALA A 34 -5.62 6.66 -0.82
C ALA A 34 -5.97 7.95 -0.08
N LEU A 35 -6.57 7.84 1.11
CA LEU A 35 -6.89 8.99 1.95
C LEU A 35 -5.64 9.63 2.56
N SER A 36 -4.66 8.84 3.00
CA SER A 36 -3.59 9.37 3.86
C SER A 36 -2.18 9.37 3.27
N ASN A 37 -1.78 8.38 2.47
CA ASN A 37 -0.37 8.16 2.13
C ASN A 37 0.26 9.34 1.37
N THR A 38 -0.49 9.98 0.48
CA THR A 38 -0.03 11.20 -0.20
C THR A 38 0.14 12.35 0.79
N PHE A 39 -0.78 12.50 1.75
CA PHE A 39 -0.76 13.58 2.73
C PHE A 39 0.23 13.36 3.87
N VAL A 40 0.69 12.14 4.15
CA VAL A 40 1.81 11.92 5.06
C VAL A 40 3.08 12.59 4.52
N ASN A 41 3.36 12.43 3.23
CA ASN A 41 4.50 13.11 2.60
C ASN A 41 4.38 14.64 2.71
N VAL A 42 3.18 15.19 2.43
CA VAL A 42 2.92 16.64 2.55
C VAL A 42 3.00 17.11 4.00
N TYR A 43 2.51 16.33 4.96
CA TYR A 43 2.54 16.62 6.38
C TYR A 43 3.98 16.74 6.91
N LEU A 44 4.82 15.75 6.62
CA LEU A 44 6.22 15.73 7.04
C LEU A 44 7.01 16.85 6.36
N TRP A 45 6.73 17.14 5.10
CA TRP A 45 7.33 18.26 4.39
C TRP A 45 6.94 19.60 5.00
N LYS A 46 5.66 19.81 5.31
CA LYS A 46 5.16 21.07 5.90
C LYS A 46 5.77 21.35 7.28
N GLN A 47 6.21 20.32 8.00
CA GLN A 47 6.89 20.44 9.28
C GLN A 47 8.40 20.69 9.15
N SER A 48 9.06 20.00 8.22
CA SER A 48 10.51 20.12 7.99
C SER A 48 10.89 21.37 7.20
N GLY A 49 10.10 21.73 6.19
CA GLY A 49 10.47 22.74 5.19
C GLY A 49 11.52 22.27 4.18
N GLU A 50 12.07 21.06 4.32
CA GLU A 50 13.16 20.55 3.49
C GLU A 50 12.73 19.30 2.69
N PHE A 51 13.11 19.25 1.41
CA PHE A 51 12.83 18.09 0.55
C PHE A 51 13.68 16.87 0.89
N VAL A 52 14.88 17.07 1.46
CA VAL A 52 15.79 16.00 1.85
C VAL A 52 15.14 15.08 2.88
N ASP A 53 14.34 15.65 3.79
CA ASP A 53 13.64 14.95 4.84
C ASP A 53 12.58 13.97 4.32
N ILE A 54 11.83 14.39 3.30
CA ILE A 54 10.89 13.52 2.58
C ILE A 54 11.64 12.38 1.88
N ALA A 55 12.80 12.68 1.30
CA ALA A 55 13.63 11.69 0.64
C ALA A 55 14.15 10.65 1.64
N LEU A 56 14.57 11.06 2.85
CA LEU A 56 14.99 10.16 3.92
C LEU A 56 13.85 9.25 4.40
N TYR A 57 12.65 9.79 4.58
CA TYR A 57 11.45 9.02 4.91
C TYR A 57 11.14 7.96 3.83
N ASN A 58 11.10 8.37 2.55
CA ASN A 58 10.80 7.46 1.44
C ASN A 58 11.91 6.43 1.23
N LEU A 59 13.18 6.82 1.42
CA LEU A 59 14.32 5.92 1.37
C LEU A 59 14.20 4.84 2.45
N GLY A 60 13.86 5.22 3.68
CA GLY A 60 13.58 4.28 4.76
C GLY A 60 12.49 3.27 4.39
N SER A 61 11.40 3.75 3.79
CA SER A 61 10.29 2.90 3.32
C SER A 61 10.71 1.93 2.22
N VAL A 62 11.31 2.43 1.14
CA VAL A 62 11.70 1.65 -0.04
C VAL A 62 12.80 0.64 0.30
N VAL A 63 13.74 0.98 1.17
CA VAL A 63 14.78 0.06 1.64
C VAL A 63 14.16 -1.00 2.55
N MET A 64 13.28 -0.62 3.47
CA MET A 64 12.73 -1.56 4.44
C MET A 64 11.73 -2.56 3.82
N GLN A 65 10.98 -2.14 2.80
CA GLN A 65 9.97 -2.97 2.13
C GLN A 65 10.51 -4.33 1.64
N PRO A 66 11.62 -4.45 0.88
CA PRO A 66 12.16 -5.74 0.46
C PRO A 66 12.67 -6.59 1.64
N PHE A 67 13.28 -5.99 2.67
CA PHE A 67 13.67 -6.73 3.88
C PHE A 67 12.45 -7.31 4.58
N ALA A 68 11.42 -6.50 4.76
CA ALA A 68 10.14 -6.89 5.33
C ALA A 68 9.48 -8.00 4.49
N PHE A 69 9.53 -7.91 3.16
CA PHE A 69 8.99 -8.93 2.26
C PHE A 69 9.69 -10.29 2.42
N ILE A 70 11.03 -10.31 2.56
CA ILE A 70 11.81 -11.53 2.80
C ILE A 70 11.46 -12.15 4.16
N ILE A 71 11.37 -11.32 5.21
CA ILE A 71 11.04 -11.76 6.57
C ILE A 71 9.61 -12.31 6.61
N ALA A 72 8.65 -11.56 6.06
CA ALA A 72 7.27 -11.96 5.93
C ALA A 72 7.15 -13.27 5.13
N GLY A 73 7.97 -13.47 4.11
CA GLY A 73 8.02 -14.70 3.30
C GLY A 73 8.39 -15.93 4.12
N LYS A 74 9.37 -15.78 5.02
CA LYS A 74 9.74 -16.83 5.97
C LYS A 74 8.59 -17.15 6.93
N PHE A 75 7.93 -16.14 7.49
CA PHE A 75 6.82 -16.35 8.42
C PHE A 75 5.58 -16.93 7.74
N ALA A 76 5.28 -16.51 6.51
CA ALA A 76 4.14 -17.00 5.74
C ALA A 76 4.26 -18.49 5.41
N LYS A 77 5.49 -19.03 5.37
CA LYS A 77 5.76 -20.46 5.15
C LYS A 77 5.89 -21.29 6.43
N LYS A 78 6.04 -20.66 7.61
CA LYS A 78 6.26 -21.35 8.89
C LYS A 78 5.10 -21.26 9.88
N ILE A 79 4.30 -20.21 9.80
CA ILE A 79 3.26 -19.91 10.81
C ILE A 79 1.90 -20.00 10.13
N ASP A 80 1.43 -18.88 9.57
CA ASP A 80 0.13 -18.74 8.94
C ASP A 80 0.14 -17.44 8.13
N ARG A 81 -0.34 -17.48 6.90
CA ARG A 81 -0.35 -16.32 5.99
C ARG A 81 -1.30 -15.22 6.48
N VAL A 82 -2.40 -15.59 7.14
CA VAL A 82 -3.35 -14.65 7.75
C VAL A 82 -2.70 -13.93 8.93
N VAL A 83 -1.81 -14.59 9.69
CA VAL A 83 -1.04 -13.94 10.76
C VAL A 83 -0.05 -12.94 10.18
N VAL A 84 0.61 -13.26 9.07
CA VAL A 84 1.50 -12.31 8.38
C VAL A 84 0.72 -11.12 7.82
N LEU A 85 -0.48 -11.34 7.27
CA LEU A 85 -1.39 -10.28 6.84
C LEU A 85 -1.72 -9.35 8.01
N ARG A 86 -2.14 -9.93 9.14
CA ARG A 86 -2.45 -9.19 10.38
C ARG A 86 -1.25 -8.37 10.85
N ALA A 87 -0.07 -8.95 10.89
CA ALA A 87 1.15 -8.25 11.28
C ALA A 87 1.42 -7.03 10.36
N GLY A 88 1.20 -7.17 9.05
CA GLY A 88 1.32 -6.05 8.11
C GLY A 88 0.32 -4.93 8.36
N VAL A 89 -0.97 -5.26 8.52
CA VAL A 89 -2.01 -4.24 8.79
C VAL A 89 -1.81 -3.60 10.18
N ILE A 90 -1.40 -4.37 11.19
CA ILE A 90 -1.07 -3.85 12.52
C ILE A 90 0.13 -2.91 12.45
N ALA A 91 1.18 -3.24 11.69
CA ALA A 91 2.33 -2.35 11.52
C ALA A 91 1.93 -1.02 10.84
N LEU A 92 1.00 -1.04 9.89
CA LEU A 92 0.43 0.18 9.31
C LEU A 92 -0.39 0.98 10.32
N ALA A 93 -1.20 0.31 11.15
CA ALA A 93 -1.91 0.98 12.23
C ALA A 93 -0.95 1.61 13.25
N ILE A 94 0.13 0.90 13.63
CA ILE A 94 1.18 1.43 14.49
C ILE A 94 1.82 2.66 13.85
N PHE A 95 2.15 2.61 12.55
CA PHE A 95 2.68 3.76 11.84
C PHE A 95 1.78 5.00 11.95
N PHE A 96 0.48 4.88 11.65
CA PHE A 96 -0.45 6.02 11.75
C PHE A 96 -0.64 6.49 13.19
N SER A 97 -0.68 5.57 14.16
CA SER A 97 -0.70 5.92 15.58
C SER A 97 0.56 6.68 16.00
N THR A 98 1.75 6.28 15.50
CA THR A 98 3.01 6.96 15.76
C THR A 98 3.04 8.35 15.14
N VAL A 99 2.57 8.51 13.90
CA VAL A 99 2.45 9.84 13.26
C VAL A 99 1.54 10.75 14.07
N LEU A 100 0.37 10.26 14.49
CA LEU A 100 -0.58 11.02 15.32
C LEU A 100 0.00 11.37 16.70
N TYR A 101 0.75 10.45 17.31
CA TYR A 101 1.37 10.66 18.62
C TYR A 101 2.52 11.67 18.57
N LEU A 102 3.39 11.58 17.56
CA LEU A 102 4.53 12.49 17.42
C LEU A 102 4.08 13.91 17.06
N GLY A 103 2.97 14.04 16.32
CA GLY A 103 2.39 15.34 15.97
C GLY A 103 3.43 16.25 15.33
N GLU A 104 3.67 17.41 15.94
CA GLU A 104 4.64 18.42 15.48
C GLU A 104 6.09 17.91 15.39
N ASN A 105 6.46 16.90 16.18
CA ASN A 105 7.81 16.35 16.23
C ASN A 105 8.03 15.20 15.21
N ALA A 106 7.07 14.92 14.32
CA ALA A 106 7.17 13.79 13.40
C ALA A 106 8.35 13.91 12.41
N ASN A 107 8.77 15.13 12.09
CA ASN A 107 9.94 15.42 11.26
C ASN A 107 11.28 15.00 11.90
N GLU A 108 11.37 14.82 13.22
CA GLU A 108 12.61 14.34 13.87
C GLU A 108 12.80 12.82 13.68
N TYR A 109 11.74 12.10 13.32
CA TYR A 109 11.71 10.62 13.28
C TYR A 109 11.47 10.06 11.88
N LEU A 110 11.85 10.79 10.82
CA LEU A 110 11.58 10.44 9.42
C LEU A 110 12.01 9.03 9.03
N ILE A 111 13.23 8.63 9.42
CA ILE A 111 13.76 7.28 9.11
C ILE A 111 12.93 6.21 9.83
N LEU A 112 12.59 6.43 11.10
CA LEU A 112 11.77 5.51 11.88
C LEU A 112 10.38 5.35 11.24
N LEU A 113 9.74 6.47 10.88
CA LEU A 113 8.46 6.49 10.19
C LEU A 113 8.52 5.76 8.84
N GLY A 114 9.59 5.98 8.07
CA GLY A 114 9.85 5.28 6.81
C GLY A 114 9.99 3.76 7.01
N VAL A 115 10.78 3.34 8.00
CA VAL A 115 10.94 1.92 8.34
C VAL A 115 9.63 1.27 8.77
N LEU A 116 8.81 1.97 9.58
CA LEU A 116 7.51 1.47 10.04
C LEU A 116 6.54 1.26 8.87
N ILE A 117 6.36 2.26 8.00
CA ILE A 117 5.45 2.14 6.85
C ILE A 117 5.95 1.11 5.84
N GLY A 118 7.26 1.08 5.56
CA GLY A 118 7.88 0.10 4.65
C GLY A 118 7.72 -1.34 5.17
N THR A 119 7.84 -1.53 6.49
CA THR A 119 7.55 -2.83 7.13
C THR A 119 6.09 -3.24 6.96
N GLY A 120 5.17 -2.31 7.22
CA GLY A 120 3.73 -2.52 7.04
C GLY A 120 3.38 -2.93 5.61
N PHE A 121 3.91 -2.20 4.62
CA PHE A 121 3.72 -2.53 3.21
C PHE A 121 4.32 -3.88 2.82
N GLY A 122 5.55 -4.18 3.25
CA GLY A 122 6.21 -5.44 2.90
C GLY A 122 5.45 -6.67 3.42
N PHE A 123 5.00 -6.63 4.68
CA PHE A 123 4.22 -7.71 5.27
C PHE A 123 2.83 -7.82 4.64
N TYR A 124 2.13 -6.70 4.50
CA TYR A 124 0.79 -6.67 3.93
C TYR A 124 0.77 -7.24 2.51
N TRP A 125 1.59 -6.68 1.60
CA TRP A 125 1.54 -7.05 0.19
C TRP A 125 1.97 -8.49 -0.07
N LEU A 126 2.98 -8.99 0.63
CA LEU A 126 3.35 -10.40 0.52
C LEU A 126 2.18 -11.29 0.94
N ALA A 127 1.66 -11.09 2.15
CA ALA A 127 0.61 -11.94 2.68
C ALA A 127 -0.67 -11.84 1.84
N PHE A 128 -1.05 -10.64 1.42
CA PHE A 128 -2.20 -10.38 0.59
C PHE A 128 -2.07 -11.08 -0.77
N ASN A 129 -0.93 -10.96 -1.46
CA ASN A 129 -0.72 -11.64 -2.74
C ASN A 129 -0.77 -13.17 -2.62
N VAL A 130 -0.16 -13.73 -1.57
CA VAL A 130 -0.20 -15.18 -1.34
C VAL A 130 -1.61 -15.64 -1.00
N LEU A 131 -2.34 -14.91 -0.15
CA LEU A 131 -3.72 -15.23 0.21
C LEU A 131 -4.66 -15.10 -0.98
N THR A 132 -4.48 -14.10 -1.84
CA THR A 132 -5.22 -13.99 -3.10
C THR A 132 -5.04 -15.24 -3.93
N PHE A 133 -3.80 -15.70 -4.13
CA PHE A 133 -3.54 -16.92 -4.90
C PHE A 133 -4.20 -18.17 -4.29
N GLU A 134 -4.22 -18.29 -2.96
CA GLU A 134 -4.76 -19.47 -2.26
C GLU A 134 -6.28 -19.47 -2.02
N ILE A 135 -6.89 -18.29 -1.98
CA ILE A 135 -8.33 -18.11 -1.76
C ILE A 135 -9.08 -18.04 -3.10
N THR A 136 -8.43 -17.55 -4.14
CA THR A 136 -9.03 -17.48 -5.48
C THR A 136 -8.66 -18.70 -6.32
N GLU A 137 -9.63 -19.15 -7.10
CA GLU A 137 -9.44 -20.17 -8.13
C GLU A 137 -9.15 -19.47 -9.48
N PRO A 138 -8.58 -20.16 -10.48
CA PRO A 138 -8.29 -19.54 -11.79
C PRO A 138 -9.48 -18.77 -12.37
N GLU A 139 -10.69 -19.30 -12.23
CA GLU A 139 -11.94 -18.71 -12.73
C GLU A 139 -12.40 -17.49 -11.91
N THR A 140 -12.12 -17.47 -10.61
CA THR A 140 -12.59 -16.40 -9.69
C THR A 140 -11.53 -15.32 -9.45
N ARG A 141 -10.28 -15.58 -9.85
CA ARG A 141 -9.14 -14.68 -9.67
C ARG A 141 -9.23 -13.45 -10.55
N ASP A 142 -9.69 -13.59 -11.80
CA ASP A 142 -9.88 -12.45 -12.69
C ASP A 142 -10.99 -11.53 -12.18
N PHE A 143 -12.09 -12.12 -11.69
CA PHE A 143 -13.14 -11.37 -11.00
C PHE A 143 -12.61 -10.64 -9.75
N PHE A 144 -11.85 -11.33 -8.90
CA PHE A 144 -11.27 -10.73 -7.69
C PHE A 144 -10.35 -9.55 -8.03
N ASN A 145 -9.42 -9.75 -8.97
CA ASN A 145 -8.47 -8.70 -9.38
C ASN A 145 -9.18 -7.55 -10.08
N GLY A 146 -10.20 -7.83 -10.90
CA GLY A 146 -11.02 -6.80 -11.54
C GLY A 146 -11.76 -5.94 -10.52
N PHE A 147 -12.41 -6.57 -9.53
CA PHE A 147 -13.14 -5.84 -8.50
C PHE A 147 -12.21 -5.09 -7.53
N LEU A 148 -11.10 -5.71 -7.14
CA LEU A 148 -10.06 -5.03 -6.35
C LEU A 148 -9.50 -3.83 -7.11
N GLY A 149 -9.23 -4.00 -8.41
CA GLY A 149 -8.82 -2.92 -9.32
C GLY A 149 -9.81 -1.76 -9.32
N LEU A 150 -11.10 -2.04 -9.52
CA LEU A 150 -12.15 -1.03 -9.42
C LEU A 150 -12.14 -0.32 -8.06
N LEU A 151 -12.09 -1.05 -6.95
CA LEU A 151 -12.03 -0.47 -5.61
C LEU A 151 -10.80 0.43 -5.44
N THR A 152 -9.64 -0.02 -5.88
CA THR A 152 -8.39 0.75 -5.79
C THR A 152 -8.44 2.01 -6.64
N SER A 153 -9.03 1.94 -7.84
CA SER A 153 -9.20 3.11 -8.71
C SER A 153 -10.17 4.12 -8.13
N PHE A 154 -11.33 3.67 -7.63
CA PHE A 154 -12.29 4.54 -6.95
C PHE A 154 -11.68 5.19 -5.71
N ALA A 155 -11.00 4.42 -4.87
CA ALA A 155 -10.28 4.93 -3.72
C ALA A 155 -9.20 5.95 -4.13
N GLY A 156 -8.41 5.65 -5.16
CA GLY A 156 -7.34 6.51 -5.66
C GLY A 156 -7.84 7.83 -6.28
N MET A 157 -9.03 7.84 -6.87
CA MET A 157 -9.68 9.05 -7.39
C MET A 157 -10.31 9.88 -6.26
N ILE A 158 -11.11 9.25 -5.41
CA ILE A 158 -11.92 9.93 -4.40
C ILE A 158 -11.07 10.32 -3.17
N GLY A 159 -10.14 9.47 -2.77
CA GLY A 159 -9.32 9.62 -1.56
C GLY A 159 -8.62 10.98 -1.50
N PRO A 160 -7.79 11.34 -2.50
CA PRO A 160 -7.12 12.63 -2.53
C PRO A 160 -8.07 13.84 -2.54
N ILE A 161 -9.21 13.74 -3.24
CA ILE A 161 -10.20 14.83 -3.32
C ILE A 161 -10.85 15.05 -1.96
N LEU A 162 -11.33 13.99 -1.32
CA LEU A 162 -11.95 14.07 0.01
C LEU A 162 -10.96 14.56 1.06
N SER A 163 -9.76 13.99 1.07
CA SER A 163 -8.70 14.39 1.99
C SER A 163 -8.27 15.84 1.77
N GLY A 164 -8.09 16.28 0.52
CA GLY A 164 -7.78 17.68 0.21
C GLY A 164 -8.89 18.63 0.66
N PHE A 165 -10.16 18.26 0.47
CA PHE A 165 -11.30 19.04 0.96
C PHE A 165 -11.32 19.16 2.49
N ILE A 166 -11.07 18.06 3.22
CA ILE A 166 -11.00 18.08 4.69
C ILE A 166 -9.84 18.95 5.17
N ILE A 167 -8.66 18.81 4.56
CA ILE A 167 -7.46 19.58 4.96
C ILE A 167 -7.64 21.07 4.73
N THR A 168 -8.22 21.47 3.60
CA THR A 168 -8.34 22.90 3.24
C THR A 168 -9.42 23.64 4.04
N ARG A 169 -10.42 22.92 4.56
CA ARG A 169 -11.51 23.51 5.37
C ARG A 169 -11.17 23.67 6.85
N MET A 170 -10.03 23.14 7.28
CA MET A 170 -9.63 23.12 8.69
C MET A 170 -8.37 23.92 8.92
N GLU A 171 -8.26 24.49 10.12
CA GLU A 171 -7.10 25.29 10.48
C GLU A 171 -5.87 24.40 10.75
N GLN A 172 -4.71 24.90 10.28
CA GLN A 172 -3.39 24.37 10.56
C GLN A 172 -3.19 22.88 10.20
N PHE A 173 -2.94 22.03 11.20
CA PHE A 173 -2.68 20.60 11.04
C PHE A 173 -3.89 19.71 11.39
N THR A 174 -4.99 20.31 11.84
CA THR A 174 -6.20 19.58 12.29
C THR A 174 -6.74 18.65 11.21
N GLY A 175 -6.76 19.11 9.95
CA GLY A 175 -7.24 18.29 8.83
C GLY A 175 -6.40 17.03 8.60
N TYR A 176 -5.08 17.10 8.80
CA TYR A 176 -4.20 15.93 8.71
C TYR A 176 -4.50 14.93 9.82
N THR A 177 -4.64 15.41 11.06
CA THR A 177 -5.02 14.58 12.22
C THR A 177 -6.31 13.80 11.95
N ILE A 178 -7.32 14.44 11.37
CA ILE A 178 -8.59 13.78 11.04
C ILE A 178 -8.40 12.67 9.99
N ILE A 179 -7.71 12.96 8.89
CA ILE A 179 -7.50 11.97 7.82
C ILE A 179 -6.65 10.80 8.29
N PHE A 180 -5.62 11.05 9.08
CA PHE A 180 -4.80 10.00 9.68
C PHE A 180 -5.62 9.17 10.68
N THR A 181 -6.52 9.79 11.45
CA THR A 181 -7.44 9.08 12.35
C THR A 181 -8.46 8.23 11.58
N ILE A 182 -9.01 8.73 10.48
CA ILE A 182 -9.91 7.98 9.60
C ILE A 182 -9.16 6.77 9.02
N SER A 183 -7.94 6.99 8.51
CA SER A 183 -7.11 5.93 7.93
C SER A 183 -6.73 4.89 8.97
N LEU A 184 -6.34 5.30 10.17
CA LEU A 184 -6.10 4.41 11.31
C LEU A 184 -7.34 3.58 11.63
N SER A 185 -8.51 4.20 11.69
CA SER A 185 -9.77 3.51 11.98
C SER A 185 -10.10 2.45 10.93
N LEU A 186 -9.85 2.75 9.65
CA LEU A 186 -10.02 1.80 8.55
C LEU A 186 -9.00 0.65 8.63
N PHE A 187 -7.74 0.91 9.00
CA PHE A 187 -6.77 -0.17 9.27
C PHE A 187 -7.18 -1.04 10.44
N VAL A 188 -7.67 -0.45 11.54
CA VAL A 188 -8.21 -1.19 12.69
C VAL A 188 -9.39 -2.05 12.24
N ALA A 189 -10.32 -1.51 11.45
CA ALA A 189 -11.42 -2.28 10.88
C ALA A 189 -10.93 -3.43 9.98
N ALA A 190 -9.87 -3.23 9.21
CA ALA A 190 -9.26 -4.27 8.38
C ALA A 190 -8.62 -5.38 9.25
N VAL A 191 -7.93 -5.02 10.34
CA VAL A 191 -7.42 -5.98 11.33
C VAL A 191 -8.56 -6.78 11.94
N LEU A 192 -9.60 -6.12 12.43
CA LEU A 192 -10.78 -6.78 13.02
C LEU A 192 -11.45 -7.75 12.03
N THR A 193 -11.64 -7.31 10.78
CA THR A 193 -12.20 -8.15 9.70
C THR A 193 -11.30 -9.34 9.39
N SER A 194 -9.97 -9.17 9.43
CA SER A 194 -9.02 -10.26 9.19
C SER A 194 -9.06 -11.37 10.24
N PHE A 195 -9.61 -11.13 11.45
CA PHE A 195 -9.87 -12.19 12.43
C PHE A 195 -10.94 -13.19 11.98
N MET A 196 -11.82 -12.77 11.08
CA MET A 196 -12.88 -13.62 10.51
C MET A 196 -12.37 -14.52 9.36
N LEU A 197 -11.17 -14.29 8.85
CA LEU A 197 -10.54 -15.17 7.87
C LEU A 197 -10.16 -16.50 8.51
N LYS A 198 -10.47 -17.60 7.82
CA LYS A 198 -10.03 -18.93 8.25
C LYS A 198 -8.50 -19.01 8.23
N ARG A 199 -7.94 -19.56 9.31
CA ARG A 199 -6.50 -19.82 9.41
C ARG A 199 -6.05 -20.75 8.29
N ARG A 200 -4.88 -20.46 7.73
CA ARG A 200 -4.25 -21.24 6.66
C ARG A 200 -2.81 -21.52 7.06
N PRO A 201 -2.60 -22.51 7.96
CA PRO A 201 -1.26 -22.88 8.38
C PRO A 201 -0.45 -23.29 7.15
N ALA A 202 0.84 -23.00 7.22
CA ALA A 202 1.77 -23.38 6.18
C ALA A 202 2.83 -24.29 6.78
N GLU A 203 3.02 -25.46 6.19
CA GLU A 203 4.20 -26.28 6.44
C GLU A 203 5.04 -26.28 5.17
N GLY A 204 6.22 -25.68 5.24
CA GLY A 204 7.12 -25.63 4.10
C GLY A 204 8.42 -24.90 4.40
N GLN A 205 9.42 -25.13 3.55
CA GLN A 205 10.70 -24.44 3.63
C GLN A 205 10.70 -23.22 2.70
N PHE A 206 11.23 -22.11 3.20
CA PHE A 206 11.37 -20.87 2.43
C PHE A 206 12.68 -20.90 1.62
N TYR A 207 12.60 -21.31 0.36
CA TYR A 207 13.76 -21.49 -0.52
C TYR A 207 14.16 -20.23 -1.33
N PHE A 208 14.31 -19.09 -0.66
CA PHE A 208 14.63 -17.82 -1.34
C PHE A 208 15.94 -17.86 -2.13
N THR A 209 17.00 -18.41 -1.53
CA THR A 209 18.31 -18.50 -2.18
C THR A 209 18.30 -19.44 -3.39
N LYS A 210 17.49 -20.51 -3.37
CA LYS A 210 17.31 -21.41 -4.51
C LYS A 210 16.65 -20.68 -5.67
N ILE A 211 15.54 -19.99 -5.43
CA ILE A 211 14.79 -19.23 -6.45
C ILE A 211 15.67 -18.12 -7.07
N LEU A 212 16.53 -17.47 -6.28
CA LEU A 212 17.49 -16.51 -6.80
C LEU A 212 18.55 -17.17 -7.69
N LYS A 213 19.04 -18.36 -7.32
CA LYS A 213 20.00 -19.13 -8.13
C LYS A 213 19.37 -19.65 -9.42
N GLU A 214 18.07 -19.95 -9.45
CA GLU A 214 17.37 -20.38 -10.67
C GLU A 214 17.40 -19.35 -11.80
N ARG A 215 17.71 -18.07 -11.50
CA ARG A 215 17.97 -17.07 -12.56
C ARG A 215 19.14 -17.46 -13.47
N LYS A 216 20.04 -18.35 -13.03
CA LYS A 216 21.13 -18.88 -13.85
C LYS A 216 20.66 -19.98 -14.81
N ASN A 217 19.64 -20.75 -14.41
CA ASN A 217 19.19 -21.93 -15.14
C ASN A 217 17.99 -21.62 -16.05
N ASN A 218 17.12 -20.69 -15.65
CA ASN A 218 15.91 -20.33 -16.40
C ASN A 218 16.05 -18.91 -17.01
N PRO A 219 16.23 -18.79 -18.34
CA PRO A 219 16.41 -17.50 -19.00
C PRO A 219 15.14 -16.63 -18.92
N ASN A 220 13.94 -17.22 -18.97
CA ASN A 220 12.68 -16.48 -18.84
C ASN A 220 12.55 -15.87 -17.44
N TRP A 221 12.91 -16.63 -16.40
CA TRP A 221 12.94 -16.11 -15.03
C TRP A 221 13.94 -14.96 -14.85
N LYS A 222 15.12 -15.08 -15.47
CA LYS A 222 16.12 -14.01 -15.49
C LYS A 222 15.62 -12.75 -16.19
N GLN A 223 14.94 -12.90 -17.33
CA GLN A 223 14.39 -11.79 -18.09
C GLN A 223 13.27 -11.08 -17.34
N ILE A 224 12.28 -11.82 -16.81
CA ILE A 224 11.17 -11.24 -16.04
C ILE A 224 11.68 -10.51 -14.80
N THR A 225 12.60 -11.10 -14.03
CA THR A 225 13.16 -10.44 -12.84
C THR A 225 13.97 -9.19 -13.18
N ARG A 226 14.69 -9.16 -14.31
CA ARG A 226 15.38 -7.95 -14.79
C ARG A 226 14.39 -6.89 -15.25
N ALA A 227 13.39 -7.28 -16.03
CA ALA A 227 12.35 -6.36 -16.52
C ALA A 227 11.63 -5.68 -15.36
N ASN A 228 11.19 -6.44 -14.35
CA ASN A 228 10.55 -5.88 -13.16
C ASN A 228 11.49 -4.98 -12.35
N PHE A 229 12.78 -5.33 -12.25
CA PHE A 229 13.75 -4.46 -11.56
C PHE A 229 13.92 -3.11 -12.27
N PHE A 230 14.09 -3.11 -13.59
CA PHE A 230 14.21 -1.88 -14.37
C PHE A 230 12.90 -1.10 -14.42
N GLN A 231 11.75 -1.78 -14.44
CA GLN A 231 10.45 -1.15 -14.33
C GLN A 231 10.30 -0.44 -12.99
N GLY A 232 10.59 -1.11 -11.87
CA GLY A 232 10.54 -0.49 -10.54
C GLY A 232 11.53 0.67 -10.39
N LEU A 233 12.75 0.53 -10.93
CA LEU A 233 13.74 1.62 -10.96
C LEU A 233 13.21 2.82 -11.75
N ARG A 234 12.60 2.58 -12.92
CA ARG A 234 11.98 3.62 -13.74
C ARG A 234 10.85 4.29 -12.96
N GLU A 235 9.88 3.54 -12.46
CA GLU A 235 8.73 4.10 -11.74
C GLU A 235 9.16 4.93 -10.54
N GLY A 236 10.08 4.44 -9.71
CA GLY A 236 10.62 5.19 -8.56
C GLY A 236 11.37 6.46 -8.99
N THR A 237 12.18 6.38 -10.04
CA THR A 237 12.91 7.54 -10.58
C THR A 237 11.95 8.58 -11.15
N PHE A 238 10.93 8.17 -11.91
CA PHE A 238 9.95 9.08 -12.49
C PHE A 238 9.14 9.80 -11.40
N VAL A 239 8.70 9.09 -10.37
CA VAL A 239 7.97 9.69 -9.25
C VAL A 239 8.81 10.73 -8.50
N PHE A 240 10.11 10.49 -8.33
CA PHE A 240 11.00 11.40 -7.61
C PHE A 240 11.52 12.55 -8.48
N VAL A 241 12.10 12.24 -9.63
CA VAL A 241 12.75 13.22 -10.51
C VAL A 241 11.74 14.21 -11.07
N ILE A 242 10.54 13.77 -11.46
CA ILE A 242 9.52 14.71 -11.99
C ILE A 242 9.13 15.73 -10.93
N VAL A 243 8.95 15.30 -9.67
CA VAL A 243 8.60 16.19 -8.56
C VAL A 243 9.71 17.22 -8.31
N VAL A 244 10.97 16.77 -8.25
CA VAL A 244 12.14 17.65 -8.05
C VAL A 244 12.31 18.61 -9.23
N TRP A 245 12.12 18.14 -10.47
CA TRP A 245 12.33 18.94 -11.66
C TRP A 245 11.25 20.02 -11.83
N VAL A 246 9.98 19.69 -11.54
CA VAL A 246 8.89 20.68 -11.51
C VAL A 246 9.14 21.73 -10.42
N TYR A 247 9.65 21.33 -9.26
CA TYR A 247 10.01 22.28 -8.21
C TYR A 247 11.14 23.24 -8.66
N ILE A 248 12.25 22.69 -9.18
CA ILE A 248 13.39 23.50 -9.65
C ILE A 248 12.98 24.44 -10.78
N ALA A 249 12.14 23.97 -11.70
CA ALA A 249 11.73 24.75 -12.88
C ALA A 249 10.72 25.86 -12.55
N THR A 250 9.81 25.64 -11.59
CA THR A 250 8.73 26.58 -11.31
C THR A 250 8.96 27.44 -10.07
N GLY A 251 9.84 27.01 -9.16
CA GLY A 251 10.03 27.64 -7.85
C GLY A 251 8.74 27.70 -7.01
N SER A 252 7.69 26.98 -7.42
CA SER A 252 6.35 27.09 -6.85
C SER A 252 5.82 25.72 -6.44
N GLU A 253 5.51 25.60 -5.17
CA GLU A 253 4.93 24.43 -4.52
C GLU A 253 3.55 24.06 -5.09
N LEU A 254 2.82 25.06 -5.59
CA LEU A 254 1.48 24.92 -6.18
C LEU A 254 1.54 24.19 -7.53
N ALA A 255 2.60 24.39 -8.31
CA ALA A 255 2.79 23.74 -9.61
C ALA A 255 3.04 22.23 -9.49
N ILE A 256 3.68 21.78 -8.41
CA ILE A 256 3.88 20.35 -8.11
C ILE A 256 2.54 19.67 -7.87
N GLY A 257 1.66 20.31 -7.09
CA GLY A 257 0.31 19.81 -6.81
C GLY A 257 -0.54 19.68 -8.08
N THR A 258 -0.49 20.67 -8.97
CA THR A 258 -1.19 20.63 -10.25
C THR A 258 -0.61 19.57 -11.19
N TYR A 259 0.72 19.43 -11.26
CA TYR A 259 1.36 18.39 -12.08
C TYR A 259 1.08 16.98 -11.57
N GLY A 260 1.07 16.76 -10.25
CA GLY A 260 0.73 15.46 -9.65
C GLY A 260 -0.71 15.03 -9.96
N LEU A 261 -1.64 15.99 -10.05
CA LEU A 261 -3.03 15.77 -10.46
C LEU A 261 -3.13 15.39 -11.95
N VAL A 262 -2.42 16.11 -12.83
CA VAL A 262 -2.44 15.88 -14.29
C VAL A 262 -1.67 14.60 -14.68
N ALA A 263 -0.53 14.32 -14.04
CA ALA A 263 0.29 13.15 -14.34
C ALA A 263 -0.41 11.82 -13.99
N ARG A 264 -1.28 11.80 -12.96
CA ARG A 264 -2.09 10.62 -12.64
C ARG A 264 -3.18 10.34 -13.67
N GLN A 265 -3.63 11.33 -14.45
CA GLN A 265 -4.64 11.12 -15.50
C GLN A 265 -4.09 10.47 -16.77
N HIS A 266 -2.77 10.51 -17.00
CA HIS A 266 -2.15 9.96 -18.21
C HIS A 266 -1.62 8.51 -18.09
N ASN A 267 -1.70 7.90 -16.90
CA ASN A 267 -1.31 6.50 -16.67
C ASN A 267 -2.52 5.53 -16.55
N LEU A 268 -3.71 5.98 -16.97
CA LEU A 268 -4.89 5.15 -17.23
C LEU A 268 -4.94 4.79 -18.72
#